data_AF-A0A1I1ZRP6-F1
#
_entry.id   AF-A0A1I1ZRP6-F1
#
_cell.length_a   1.000
_cell.length_b   1.000
_cell.length_c   1.000
_cell.angle_alpha   90.00
_cell.angle_beta   90.00
_cell.angle_gamma   90.00
#
_symmetry.space_group_name_H-M   'P 1'
#
loop_
_entity.id
_entity.type
_entity.pdbx_description
1 polymer ?
#
loop_
_entity_poly.entity_id
_entity_poly.type
_entity_poly.pdbx_seq_one_letter_code
_entity_poly.pdbx_strand_id
1 'polypeptide(L)'
;MGKASRKKKAREAASAALEGVAVDSEARGQGEEAMVRLLRSNQPGRLSLAGAYVHGYVALWQAQQETEPYWFQEIDPLDALFLGTAWPRRFRDGIEFANARDAWLRLLRGTVHEKGVQRFVREAVLASEELGLPVDDYELMLALIGRLEAAGLDQRRLPRRLLPEESLQGCRAVFGLSADVQLPEPLGTAKKQIRRFWNTTAEESRVDDTPCSVLRSGLHRFAELGLPTEEMSVLLLPALYAALLAKPAEHLAEDLSDHAVAWALAQDEASTLVPVLDILLAAPALELSTTDALGRLFAVPAFTEPIPSSALLWTSSPGLALPRLAFELGIPKVSTLDTEITPDLLDWVGTRNRMHLSAAAREDADPLDEPDEPESAISTPEETSGGWEERREAVRRAVEDKVRKKATETTAAYKQSDSGVERVWNADGSSVVRFSPDTAQGRETQEALMAQLVAFREKFGREPEPHDPLFFDPDEDVPVPLTKEFFDNALLEMAERAAETGIDPALILASRDVGYMVTEENQSMFTMAEVFTFSRAVARHRKAAG
;
A
#
# COMPACT_ATOMS: atom_id res chain seq x y z
N MET A 1 -4.99 24.07 -17.04
CA MET A 1 -5.89 23.71 -15.91
C MET A 1 -5.50 22.33 -15.43
N GLY A 2 -4.81 22.26 -14.28
CA GLY A 2 -4.21 21.02 -13.76
C GLY A 2 -5.23 19.98 -13.32
N LYS A 3 -4.83 18.71 -13.27
CA LYS A 3 -5.68 17.57 -12.88
C LYS A 3 -6.23 17.72 -11.45
N ALA A 4 -5.51 18.39 -10.55
CA ALA A 4 -6.00 18.77 -9.21
C ALA A 4 -7.28 19.62 -9.27
N SER A 5 -7.39 20.55 -10.24
CA SER A 5 -8.60 21.35 -10.46
C SER A 5 -9.76 20.53 -11.06
N ARG A 6 -9.46 19.46 -11.81
CA ARG A 6 -10.48 18.51 -12.28
C ARG A 6 -10.95 17.57 -11.17
N LYS A 7 -10.08 17.12 -10.26
CA LYS A 7 -10.45 16.31 -9.08
C LYS A 7 -11.28 17.13 -8.08
N LYS A 8 -10.94 18.41 -7.86
CA LYS A 8 -11.79 19.36 -7.10
C LYS A 8 -13.19 19.49 -7.72
N LYS A 9 -13.28 19.69 -9.04
CA LYS A 9 -14.58 19.75 -9.73
C LYS A 9 -15.33 18.42 -9.76
N ALA A 10 -14.63 17.28 -9.83
CA ALA A 10 -15.24 15.96 -9.77
C ALA A 10 -15.75 15.64 -8.36
N ARG A 11 -15.04 16.05 -7.30
CA ARG A 11 -15.49 15.99 -5.90
C ARG A 11 -16.66 16.93 -5.63
N GLU A 12 -16.62 18.16 -6.15
CA GLU A 12 -17.77 19.09 -6.10
C GLU A 12 -18.98 18.53 -6.84
N ALA A 13 -18.78 17.84 -7.98
CA ALA A 13 -19.85 17.20 -8.73
C ALA A 13 -20.39 15.91 -8.09
N ALA A 14 -19.53 15.11 -7.44
CA ALA A 14 -19.94 13.92 -6.69
C ALA A 14 -20.67 14.30 -5.39
N SER A 15 -20.20 15.35 -4.70
CA SER A 15 -20.89 15.99 -3.58
C SER A 15 -22.25 16.52 -4.02
N ALA A 16 -22.34 17.16 -5.19
CA ALA A 16 -23.62 17.62 -5.76
C ALA A 16 -24.54 16.48 -6.22
N ALA A 17 -24.00 15.32 -6.60
CA ALA A 17 -24.80 14.13 -6.91
C ALA A 17 -25.34 13.44 -5.64
N LEU A 18 -24.69 13.64 -4.49
CA LEU A 18 -25.11 13.20 -3.16
C LEU A 18 -26.01 14.22 -2.42
N GLU A 19 -26.22 15.43 -2.96
CA GLU A 19 -27.10 16.49 -2.41
C GLU A 19 -28.58 16.07 -2.26
N GLY A 20 -28.96 14.85 -2.67
CA GLY A 20 -30.25 14.23 -2.35
C GLY A 20 -30.36 13.66 -0.93
N VAL A 21 -29.24 13.49 -0.22
CA VAL A 21 -29.20 13.07 1.18
C VAL A 21 -28.97 14.33 2.01
N ALA A 22 -30.04 14.89 2.57
CA ALA A 22 -29.91 15.99 3.52
C ALA A 22 -29.10 15.49 4.72
N VAL A 23 -27.80 15.81 4.75
CA VAL A 23 -26.98 15.63 5.94
C VAL A 23 -27.69 16.32 7.09
N ASP A 24 -27.89 15.57 8.18
CA ASP A 24 -28.61 16.07 9.33
C ASP A 24 -27.93 17.35 9.84
N SER A 25 -28.59 18.50 9.60
CA SER A 25 -28.08 19.81 9.99
C SER A 25 -27.77 19.88 11.49
N GLU A 26 -28.42 19.01 12.28
CA GLU A 26 -28.16 18.85 13.70
C GLU A 26 -26.78 18.23 13.98
N ALA A 27 -26.42 17.13 13.31
CA ALA A 27 -25.13 16.46 13.48
C ALA A 27 -23.95 17.39 13.14
N ARG A 28 -24.09 18.17 12.08
CA ARG A 28 -23.11 19.20 11.70
C ARG A 28 -22.98 20.28 12.79
N GLY A 29 -24.10 20.82 13.25
CA GLY A 29 -24.12 21.85 14.29
C GLY A 29 -23.48 21.37 15.60
N GLN A 30 -23.76 20.12 16.00
CA GLN A 30 -23.13 19.50 17.17
C GLN A 30 -21.61 19.38 17.01
N GLY A 31 -21.13 19.02 15.80
CA GLY A 31 -19.71 18.95 15.47
C GLY A 31 -19.00 20.30 15.59
N GLU A 32 -19.58 21.36 15.03
CA GLU A 32 -19.03 22.73 15.10
C GLU A 32 -18.94 23.24 16.55
N GLU A 33 -19.98 23.01 17.36
CA GLU A 33 -19.97 23.40 18.77
C GLU A 33 -18.93 22.60 19.59
N ALA A 34 -18.84 21.29 19.35
CA ALA A 34 -17.87 20.41 19.99
C ALA A 34 -16.44 20.81 19.62
N MET A 35 -16.17 21.14 18.36
CA MET A 35 -14.89 21.64 17.90
C MET A 35 -14.42 22.84 18.72
N VAL A 36 -15.30 23.83 18.92
CA VAL A 36 -14.98 25.03 19.72
C VAL A 36 -14.67 24.68 21.18
N ARG A 37 -15.42 23.74 21.80
CA ARG A 37 -15.15 23.29 23.18
C ARG A 37 -13.84 22.51 23.29
N LEU A 38 -13.57 21.61 22.35
CA LEU A 38 -12.39 20.76 22.33
C LEU A 38 -11.12 21.58 22.10
N LEU A 39 -11.11 22.54 21.17
CA LEU A 39 -9.98 23.45 20.95
C LEU A 39 -9.63 24.25 22.22
N ARG A 40 -10.63 24.74 22.95
CA ARG A 40 -10.40 25.48 24.20
C ARG A 40 -9.81 24.59 25.30
N SER A 41 -10.31 23.35 25.42
CA SER A 41 -9.94 22.43 26.50
C SER A 41 -8.69 21.59 26.23
N ASN A 42 -8.22 21.52 24.97
CA ASN A 42 -7.07 20.73 24.53
C ASN A 42 -5.90 21.61 24.12
N GLN A 43 -5.19 22.14 25.12
CA GLN A 43 -3.94 22.88 24.90
C GLN A 43 -2.79 21.92 24.54
N PRO A 44 -1.73 22.39 23.86
CA PRO A 44 -0.52 21.61 23.57
C PRO A 44 0.01 20.89 24.83
N GLY A 45 0.28 19.59 24.73
CA GLY A 45 0.72 18.74 25.85
C GLY A 45 -0.39 18.22 26.77
N ARG A 46 -1.66 18.58 26.54
CA ARG A 46 -2.85 18.01 27.23
C ARG A 46 -3.91 17.54 26.24
N LEU A 47 -3.47 16.80 25.22
CA LEU A 47 -4.33 16.29 24.16
C LEU A 47 -5.07 15.04 24.62
N SER A 48 -6.39 15.02 24.44
CA SER A 48 -7.17 13.78 24.38
C SER A 48 -7.26 13.28 22.93
N LEU A 49 -7.87 12.11 22.70
CA LEU A 49 -8.04 11.61 21.34
C LEU A 49 -8.99 12.50 20.54
N ALA A 50 -10.14 12.89 21.12
CA ALA A 50 -11.06 13.83 20.46
C ALA A 50 -10.39 15.19 20.21
N GLY A 51 -9.60 15.68 21.18
CA GLY A 51 -8.85 16.92 21.00
C GLY A 51 -7.80 16.86 19.90
N ALA A 52 -7.02 15.79 19.86
CA ALA A 52 -6.03 15.58 18.80
C ALA A 52 -6.70 15.49 17.43
N TYR A 53 -7.80 14.76 17.31
CA TYR A 53 -8.57 14.72 16.07
C TYR A 53 -8.99 16.11 15.58
N VAL A 54 -9.50 16.95 16.48
CA VAL A 54 -9.87 18.33 16.13
C VAL A 54 -8.67 19.16 15.66
N HIS A 55 -7.52 19.06 16.32
CA HIS A 55 -6.30 19.75 15.88
C HIS A 55 -5.86 19.28 14.48
N GLY A 56 -5.96 17.98 14.21
CA GLY A 56 -5.67 17.44 12.90
C GLY A 56 -6.65 17.88 11.83
N TYR A 57 -7.95 17.91 12.13
CA TYR A 57 -8.98 18.42 11.22
C TYR A 57 -8.75 19.90 10.88
N VAL A 58 -8.40 20.73 11.87
CA VAL A 58 -8.05 22.14 11.63
C VAL A 58 -6.76 22.26 10.79
N ALA A 59 -5.76 21.43 11.05
CA ALA A 59 -4.53 21.40 10.25
C ALA A 59 -4.80 21.04 8.78
N LEU A 60 -5.69 20.07 8.53
CA LEU A 60 -6.15 19.72 7.17
C LEU A 60 -6.82 20.91 6.49
N TRP A 61 -7.74 21.56 7.19
CA TRP A 61 -8.44 22.74 6.66
C TRP A 61 -7.47 23.88 6.34
N GLN A 62 -6.47 24.13 7.19
CA GLN A 62 -5.42 25.13 6.91
C GLN A 62 -4.60 24.75 5.67
N ALA A 63 -4.15 23.49 5.59
CA ALA A 63 -3.37 23.00 4.46
C ALA A 63 -4.13 23.14 3.11
N GLN A 64 -5.44 22.89 3.11
CA GLN A 64 -6.26 23.06 1.91
C GLN A 64 -6.34 24.51 1.42
N GLN A 65 -6.12 25.49 2.30
CA GLN A 65 -6.12 26.92 1.94
C GLN A 65 -4.75 27.40 1.44
N GLU A 66 -3.68 26.75 1.87
CA GLU A 66 -2.29 27.21 1.66
C GLU A 66 -1.59 26.54 0.46
N THR A 67 -2.29 25.74 -0.36
CA THR A 67 -1.66 24.90 -1.42
C THR A 67 -0.56 23.99 -0.83
N GLU A 68 -0.82 23.45 0.36
CA GLU A 68 0.04 22.50 1.07
C GLU A 68 -0.11 21.08 0.47
N PRO A 69 0.72 20.09 0.89
CA PRO A 69 1.06 18.92 0.09
C PRO A 69 -0.12 18.10 -0.45
N TYR A 70 0.01 17.59 -1.67
CA TYR A 70 -1.04 16.83 -2.39
C TYR A 70 -1.63 15.65 -1.60
N TRP A 71 -0.86 15.04 -0.69
CA TRP A 71 -1.26 13.85 0.07
C TRP A 71 -2.27 14.14 1.19
N PHE A 72 -2.51 15.41 1.56
CA PHE A 72 -3.56 15.79 2.52
C PHE A 72 -4.96 15.43 2.05
N GLN A 73 -5.16 15.22 0.74
CA GLN A 73 -6.45 14.84 0.15
C GLN A 73 -6.80 13.36 0.33
N GLU A 74 -5.81 12.55 0.74
CA GLU A 74 -5.89 11.09 0.88
C GLU A 74 -5.97 10.67 2.36
N ILE A 75 -6.18 11.63 3.27
CA ILE A 75 -6.23 11.42 4.73
C ILE A 75 -7.59 10.86 5.16
N ASP A 76 -7.57 9.84 6.02
CA ASP A 76 -8.75 9.33 6.73
C ASP A 76 -8.88 9.94 8.15
N PRO A 77 -9.98 9.68 8.89
CA PRO A 77 -10.11 10.18 10.26
C PRO A 77 -8.99 9.77 11.23
N LEU A 78 -8.41 8.58 11.09
CA LEU A 78 -7.35 8.10 11.97
C LEU A 78 -6.01 8.79 11.65
N ASP A 79 -5.79 9.11 10.38
CA ASP A 79 -4.70 9.97 9.94
C ASP A 79 -4.84 11.38 10.51
N ALA A 80 -6.04 11.97 10.47
CA ALA A 80 -6.30 13.27 11.08
C ALA A 80 -6.04 13.24 12.60
N LEU A 81 -6.44 12.16 13.28
CA LEU A 81 -6.11 11.95 14.69
C LEU A 81 -4.60 12.00 14.92
N PHE A 82 -3.82 11.24 14.15
CA PHE A 82 -2.36 11.22 14.27
C PHE A 82 -1.75 12.59 13.95
N LEU A 83 -2.17 13.24 12.86
CA LEU A 83 -1.71 14.56 12.44
C LEU A 83 -1.84 15.56 13.59
N GLY A 84 -2.98 15.60 14.28
CA GLY A 84 -3.18 16.49 15.41
C GLY A 84 -2.39 16.12 16.67
N THR A 85 -1.98 14.85 16.84
CA THR A 85 -1.03 14.48 17.90
C THR A 85 0.41 14.90 17.59
N ALA A 86 0.77 14.96 16.30
CA ALA A 86 2.11 15.32 15.85
C ALA A 86 2.28 16.83 15.61
N TRP A 87 1.18 17.58 15.47
CA TRP A 87 1.20 19.01 15.18
C TRP A 87 2.03 19.83 16.20
N PRO A 88 2.90 20.76 15.77
CA PRO A 88 3.06 21.31 14.41
C PRO A 88 4.17 20.64 13.58
N ARG A 89 4.54 19.39 13.88
CA ARG A 89 5.58 18.69 13.11
C ARG A 89 5.19 18.59 11.64
N ARG A 90 6.15 18.91 10.76
CA ARG A 90 6.05 18.69 9.31
C ARG A 90 6.67 17.34 8.95
N PHE A 91 6.07 16.69 7.97
CA PHE A 91 6.55 15.45 7.36
C PHE A 91 7.02 15.78 5.94
N ARG A 92 8.05 15.11 5.44
CA ARG A 92 8.57 15.39 4.09
C ARG A 92 7.56 15.05 3.00
N ASP A 93 6.85 13.93 3.19
CA ASP A 93 5.87 13.41 2.25
C ASP A 93 4.81 12.56 2.98
N GLY A 94 3.82 12.07 2.23
CA GLY A 94 2.78 11.19 2.74
C GLY A 94 3.30 9.82 3.21
N ILE A 95 4.46 9.39 2.73
CA ILE A 95 5.09 8.11 3.09
C ILE A 95 5.69 8.19 4.49
N GLU A 96 6.48 9.24 4.79
CA GLU A 96 7.02 9.49 6.12
C GLU A 96 5.88 9.65 7.14
N PHE A 97 4.83 10.40 6.78
CA PHE A 97 3.64 10.55 7.60
C PHE A 97 3.00 9.20 7.94
N ALA A 98 2.71 8.37 6.93
CA ALA A 98 2.06 7.08 7.12
C ALA A 98 2.92 6.10 7.94
N ASN A 99 4.23 6.09 7.70
CA ASN A 99 5.17 5.28 8.48
C ASN A 99 5.24 5.71 9.95
N ALA A 100 5.29 7.03 10.21
CA ALA A 100 5.29 7.57 11.56
C ALA A 100 3.99 7.25 12.30
N ARG A 101 2.84 7.38 11.63
CA ARG A 101 1.52 6.99 12.13
C ARG A 101 1.48 5.52 12.52
N ASP A 102 1.87 4.64 11.63
CA ASP A 102 1.83 3.19 11.88
C ASP A 102 2.73 2.79 13.06
N ALA A 103 3.93 3.40 13.15
CA ALA A 103 4.81 3.21 14.30
C ALA A 103 4.17 3.69 15.61
N TRP A 104 3.52 4.86 15.59
CA TRP A 104 2.81 5.39 16.75
C TRP A 104 1.66 4.49 17.20
N LEU A 105 0.84 4.01 16.25
CA LEU A 105 -0.25 3.08 16.53
C LEU A 105 0.24 1.78 17.18
N ARG A 106 1.40 1.26 16.75
CA ARG A 106 2.04 0.08 17.39
C ARG A 106 2.47 0.37 18.82
N LEU A 107 3.03 1.54 19.10
CA LEU A 107 3.42 1.94 20.46
C LEU A 107 2.21 2.09 21.40
N LEU A 108 1.03 2.38 20.85
CA LEU A 108 -0.20 2.41 21.63
C LEU A 108 -0.74 1.01 21.96
N ARG A 109 -0.37 -0.04 21.22
CA ARG A 109 -0.82 -1.41 21.47
C ARG A 109 -0.40 -1.89 22.87
N GLY A 110 -1.30 -2.59 23.55
CA GLY A 110 -1.11 -3.02 24.93
C GLY A 110 -1.27 -1.92 25.98
N THR A 111 -1.47 -0.65 25.58
CA THR A 111 -1.75 0.45 26.51
C THR A 111 -3.25 0.64 26.72
N VAL A 112 -3.61 1.42 27.75
CA VAL A 112 -5.01 1.84 27.97
C VAL A 112 -5.57 2.72 26.84
N HIS A 113 -4.70 3.31 26.01
CA HIS A 113 -5.11 4.18 24.90
C HIS A 113 -5.45 3.40 23.63
N GLU A 114 -4.97 2.17 23.48
CA GLU A 114 -5.37 1.28 22.38
C GLU A 114 -6.89 1.15 22.30
N LYS A 115 -7.55 0.90 23.44
CA LYS A 115 -9.02 0.80 23.51
C LYS A 115 -9.72 2.09 23.08
N GLY A 116 -9.09 3.24 23.34
CA GLY A 116 -9.58 4.54 22.89
C GLY A 116 -9.51 4.69 21.37
N VAL A 117 -8.41 4.26 20.75
CA VAL A 117 -8.23 4.26 19.29
C VAL A 117 -9.18 3.25 18.63
N GLN A 118 -9.33 2.06 19.19
CA GLN A 118 -10.30 1.06 18.69
C GLN A 118 -11.72 1.59 18.76
N ARG A 119 -12.08 2.30 19.85
CA ARG A 119 -13.37 2.97 19.96
C ARG A 119 -13.51 4.08 18.93
N PHE A 120 -12.49 4.92 18.75
CA PHE A 120 -12.48 5.96 17.72
C PHE A 120 -12.80 5.39 16.34
N VAL A 121 -12.16 4.30 15.93
CA VAL A 121 -12.42 3.65 14.63
C VAL A 121 -13.86 3.14 14.53
N ARG A 122 -14.39 2.52 15.59
CA ARG A 122 -15.80 2.10 15.61
C ARG A 122 -16.76 3.28 15.46
N GLU A 123 -16.52 4.39 16.17
CA GLU A 123 -17.37 5.59 16.06
C GLU A 123 -17.30 6.21 14.66
N ALA A 124 -16.12 6.22 14.03
CA ALA A 124 -15.94 6.73 12.67
C ALA A 124 -16.71 5.90 11.63
N VAL A 125 -16.59 4.57 11.68
CA VAL A 125 -17.33 3.67 10.77
C VAL A 125 -18.84 3.73 11.04
N LEU A 126 -19.27 3.72 12.31
CA LEU A 126 -20.69 3.84 12.65
C LEU A 126 -21.28 5.19 12.18
N ALA A 127 -20.55 6.29 12.31
CA ALA A 127 -20.99 7.58 11.78
C ALA A 127 -21.15 7.54 10.25
N SER A 128 -20.27 6.83 9.56
CA SER A 128 -20.34 6.64 8.10
C SER A 128 -21.58 5.86 7.69
N GLU A 129 -21.87 4.77 8.37
CA GLU A 129 -23.06 3.94 8.12
C GLU A 129 -24.36 4.70 8.44
N GLU A 130 -24.43 5.39 9.58
CA GLU A 130 -25.63 6.10 10.02
C GLU A 130 -25.96 7.33 9.16
N LEU A 131 -24.94 8.06 8.69
CA LEU A 131 -25.12 9.27 7.88
C LEU A 131 -25.12 8.98 6.37
N GLY A 132 -24.74 7.77 5.96
CA GLY A 132 -24.59 7.41 4.54
C GLY A 132 -23.47 8.18 3.85
N LEU A 133 -22.48 8.67 4.61
CA LEU A 133 -21.34 9.43 4.11
C LEU A 133 -20.05 8.61 4.21
N PRO A 134 -19.10 8.74 3.27
CA PRO A 134 -17.78 8.11 3.39
C PRO A 134 -16.98 8.58 4.60
N VAL A 135 -16.10 7.71 5.14
CA VAL A 135 -15.31 8.03 6.35
C VAL A 135 -14.35 9.21 6.16
N ASP A 136 -13.89 9.45 4.94
CA ASP A 136 -12.98 10.52 4.51
C ASP A 136 -13.73 11.73 3.91
N ASP A 137 -15.06 11.76 4.01
CA ASP A 137 -15.85 12.93 3.66
C ASP A 137 -15.72 14.03 4.72
N TYR A 138 -15.59 15.28 4.26
CA TYR A 138 -15.34 16.43 5.13
C TYR A 138 -16.52 16.73 6.09
N GLU A 139 -17.76 16.49 5.66
CA GLU A 139 -18.94 16.71 6.50
C GLU A 139 -19.03 15.65 7.57
N LEU A 140 -18.73 14.39 7.22
CA LEU A 140 -18.63 13.32 8.20
C LEU A 140 -17.50 13.57 9.19
N MET A 141 -16.32 14.01 8.73
CA MET A 141 -15.21 14.33 9.62
C MET A 141 -15.58 15.42 10.63
N LEU A 142 -16.31 16.45 10.21
CA LEU A 142 -16.83 17.49 11.11
C LEU A 142 -17.85 16.92 12.10
N ALA A 143 -18.84 16.13 11.63
CA ALA A 143 -19.85 15.51 12.49
C ALA A 143 -19.24 14.55 13.52
N LEU A 144 -18.18 13.83 13.13
CA LEU A 144 -17.44 12.91 13.98
C LEU A 144 -16.90 13.60 15.23
N ILE A 145 -16.51 14.89 15.15
CA ILE A 145 -16.02 15.66 16.31
C ILE A 145 -17.01 15.61 17.48
N GLY A 146 -18.28 15.88 17.21
CA GLY A 146 -19.35 15.86 18.23
C GLY A 146 -19.54 14.45 18.80
N ARG A 147 -19.51 13.43 17.94
CA ARG A 147 -19.65 12.02 18.33
C ARG A 147 -18.49 11.56 19.22
N LEU A 148 -17.26 11.96 18.94
CA LEU A 148 -16.08 11.60 19.74
C LEU A 148 -16.14 12.24 21.15
N GLU A 149 -16.63 13.48 21.25
CA GLU A 149 -16.89 14.14 22.55
C GLU A 149 -17.99 13.40 23.31
N ALA A 150 -19.11 13.07 22.66
CA ALA A 150 -20.20 12.30 23.27
C ALA A 150 -19.76 10.89 23.71
N ALA A 151 -18.83 10.28 22.97
CA ALA A 151 -18.21 9.01 23.32
C ALA A 151 -17.23 9.12 24.51
N GLY A 152 -16.94 10.32 25.01
CA GLY A 152 -16.02 10.54 26.13
C GLY A 152 -14.54 10.38 25.76
N LEU A 153 -14.20 10.41 24.46
CA LEU A 153 -12.82 10.33 23.98
C LEU A 153 -12.05 11.64 24.22
N ASP A 154 -12.71 12.65 24.79
CA ASP A 154 -12.14 13.90 25.27
C ASP A 154 -11.60 13.81 26.72
N GLN A 155 -12.10 12.85 27.51
CA GLN A 155 -11.87 12.78 28.96
C GLN A 155 -10.45 12.33 29.31
N ARG A 156 -9.93 11.32 28.59
CA ARG A 156 -8.62 10.74 28.86
C ARG A 156 -7.55 11.45 28.03
N ARG A 157 -6.57 12.04 28.72
CA ARG A 157 -5.42 12.70 28.08
C ARG A 157 -4.35 11.68 27.70
N LEU A 158 -3.75 11.86 26.53
CA LEU A 158 -2.53 11.20 26.11
C LEU A 158 -1.37 11.70 26.97
N PRO A 159 -0.67 10.82 27.69
CA PRO A 159 0.59 11.17 28.35
C PRO A 159 1.60 11.69 27.34
N ARG A 160 2.43 12.65 27.77
CA ARG A 160 3.47 13.26 26.91
C ARG A 160 4.38 12.21 26.25
N ARG A 161 4.77 11.17 26.99
CA ARG A 161 5.57 10.03 26.50
C ARG A 161 4.93 9.20 25.39
N LEU A 162 3.62 9.36 25.15
CA LEU A 162 2.88 8.70 24.07
C LEU A 162 2.56 9.66 22.93
N LEU A 163 2.95 10.93 23.01
CA LEU A 163 2.85 11.84 21.88
C LEU A 163 3.99 11.56 20.89
N PRO A 164 3.75 11.63 19.57
CA PRO A 164 4.74 11.30 18.54
C PRO A 164 6.10 12.00 18.71
N GLU A 165 6.11 13.24 19.22
CA GLU A 165 7.33 14.00 19.49
C GLU A 165 8.30 13.28 20.46
N GLU A 166 7.77 12.60 21.47
CA GLU A 166 8.57 11.83 22.44
C GLU A 166 8.63 10.35 22.08
N SER A 167 7.49 9.75 21.71
CA SER A 167 7.37 8.30 21.55
C SER A 167 8.07 7.77 20.31
N LEU A 168 8.22 8.59 19.25
CA LEU A 168 8.88 8.19 18.01
C LEU A 168 10.36 8.59 17.97
N GLN A 169 10.92 9.13 19.05
CA GLN A 169 12.36 9.47 19.09
C GLN A 169 13.20 8.22 18.85
N GLY A 170 14.09 8.29 17.85
CA GLY A 170 14.92 7.16 17.45
C GLY A 170 14.17 6.02 16.75
N CYS A 171 12.86 6.15 16.49
CA CYS A 171 12.12 5.14 15.76
C CYS A 171 12.54 5.12 14.28
N ARG A 172 12.84 3.93 13.75
CA ARG A 172 13.36 3.77 12.38
C ARG A 172 12.40 4.24 11.30
N ALA A 173 11.10 4.16 11.54
CA ALA A 173 10.06 4.61 10.61
C ALA A 173 10.14 6.13 10.33
N VAL A 174 10.75 6.89 11.24
CA VAL A 174 10.83 8.36 11.19
C VAL A 174 12.26 8.82 10.89
N PHE A 175 13.24 8.25 11.58
CA PHE A 175 14.63 8.71 11.53
C PHE A 175 15.54 7.82 10.67
N GLY A 176 15.01 6.73 10.10
CA GLY A 176 15.81 5.74 9.40
C GLY A 176 16.62 4.86 10.35
N LEU A 177 17.61 4.14 9.82
CA LEU A 177 18.48 3.32 10.65
C LEU A 177 19.35 4.17 11.58
N SER A 178 19.61 3.65 12.78
CA SER A 178 20.62 4.23 13.66
C SER A 178 22.00 4.18 13.01
N ALA A 179 22.77 5.26 13.17
CA ALA A 179 24.17 5.31 12.72
C ALA A 179 25.05 4.26 13.42
N ASP A 180 24.64 3.78 14.60
CA ASP A 180 25.38 2.80 15.40
C ASP A 180 24.96 1.34 15.12
N VAL A 181 24.30 1.07 13.99
CA VAL A 181 23.81 -0.27 13.68
C VAL A 181 24.98 -1.27 13.58
N GLN A 182 24.97 -2.28 14.44
CA GLN A 182 25.95 -3.37 14.41
C GLN A 182 25.44 -4.51 13.54
N LEU A 183 26.09 -4.73 12.41
CA LEU A 183 25.75 -5.84 11.52
C LEU A 183 26.43 -7.14 11.98
N PRO A 184 25.75 -8.31 11.85
CA PRO A 184 26.33 -9.59 12.21
C PRO A 184 27.54 -9.91 11.32
N GLU A 185 28.52 -10.61 11.88
CA GLU A 185 29.68 -11.06 11.12
C GLU A 185 29.32 -12.23 10.18
N PRO A 186 29.89 -12.29 8.97
CA PRO A 186 29.63 -13.41 8.05
C PRO A 186 30.02 -14.77 8.66
N LEU A 187 29.19 -15.78 8.40
CA LEU A 187 29.51 -17.15 8.80
C LEU A 187 30.75 -17.68 8.06
N GLY A 188 31.51 -18.59 8.68
CA GLY A 188 32.62 -19.28 8.00
C GLY A 188 32.20 -20.03 6.73
N THR A 189 30.92 -20.39 6.61
CA THR A 189 30.31 -21.04 5.43
C THR A 189 29.82 -20.06 4.36
N ALA A 190 29.85 -18.74 4.60
CA ALA A 190 29.23 -17.72 3.75
C ALA A 190 29.68 -17.83 2.29
N LYS A 191 30.98 -18.02 2.03
CA LYS A 191 31.51 -18.18 0.66
C LYS A 191 30.84 -19.31 -0.13
N LYS A 192 30.54 -20.44 0.52
CA LYS A 192 29.87 -21.58 -0.12
C LYS A 192 28.38 -21.27 -0.37
N GLN A 193 27.73 -20.60 0.58
CA GLN A 193 26.32 -20.20 0.47
C GLN A 193 26.12 -19.15 -0.63
N ILE A 194 26.99 -18.14 -0.73
CA ILE A 194 26.96 -17.11 -1.77
C ILE A 194 27.19 -17.72 -3.16
N ARG A 195 28.15 -18.64 -3.31
CA ARG A 195 28.32 -19.36 -4.59
C ARG A 195 27.07 -20.14 -4.98
N ARG A 196 26.43 -20.81 -4.02
CA ARG A 196 25.18 -21.52 -4.27
C ARG A 196 24.06 -20.55 -4.66
N PHE A 197 23.97 -19.40 -3.99
CA PHE A 197 22.99 -18.36 -4.28
C PHE A 197 23.05 -17.92 -5.75
N TRP A 198 24.23 -17.57 -6.26
CA TRP A 198 24.39 -17.12 -7.65
C TRP A 198 24.24 -18.24 -8.69
N ASN A 199 24.65 -19.47 -8.35
CA ASN A 199 24.60 -20.60 -9.28
C ASN A 199 23.22 -21.25 -9.40
N THR A 200 22.29 -20.97 -8.48
CA THR A 200 20.95 -21.58 -8.52
C THR A 200 20.12 -20.88 -9.59
N THR A 201 19.73 -21.61 -10.63
CA THR A 201 18.96 -21.07 -11.76
C THR A 201 17.51 -20.79 -11.37
N ALA A 202 16.79 -20.01 -12.19
CA ALA A 202 15.36 -19.77 -12.02
C ALA A 202 14.53 -21.06 -12.09
N GLU A 203 14.93 -22.03 -12.92
CA GLU A 203 14.26 -23.34 -13.07
C GLU A 203 14.50 -24.28 -11.88
N GLU A 204 15.66 -24.18 -11.20
CA GLU A 204 15.96 -24.97 -10.00
C GLU A 204 15.31 -24.40 -8.73
N SER A 205 14.79 -23.18 -8.81
CA SER A 205 14.21 -22.44 -7.70
C SER A 205 12.71 -22.72 -7.59
N ARG A 206 12.30 -23.69 -6.77
CA ARG A 206 10.94 -23.63 -6.22
C ARG A 206 10.85 -22.30 -5.48
N VAL A 207 9.93 -21.41 -5.87
CA VAL A 207 9.76 -20.10 -5.21
C VAL A 207 9.24 -20.37 -3.79
N ASP A 208 10.18 -20.56 -2.86
CA ASP A 208 9.87 -20.57 -1.43
C ASP A 208 9.68 -19.13 -0.94
N ASP A 209 8.98 -19.01 0.19
CA ASP A 209 8.57 -17.72 0.76
C ASP A 209 9.66 -17.07 1.62
N THR A 210 10.94 -17.34 1.32
CA THR A 210 12.09 -16.80 2.07
C THR A 210 12.67 -15.54 1.43
N PRO A 211 13.23 -14.60 2.22
CA PRO A 211 13.93 -13.43 1.67
C PRO A 211 15.06 -13.79 0.70
N CYS A 212 15.78 -14.89 0.94
CA CYS A 212 16.85 -15.38 0.08
C CYS A 212 16.33 -15.73 -1.33
N SER A 213 15.25 -16.49 -1.43
CA SER A 213 14.65 -16.85 -2.72
C SER A 213 14.08 -15.64 -3.45
N VAL A 214 13.37 -14.77 -2.72
CA VAL A 214 12.78 -13.54 -3.27
C VAL A 214 13.87 -12.58 -3.77
N LEU A 215 14.92 -12.34 -2.99
CA LEU A 215 16.04 -11.48 -3.38
C LEU A 215 16.74 -12.00 -4.62
N ARG A 216 16.99 -13.32 -4.70
CA ARG A 216 17.60 -13.95 -5.87
C ARG A 216 16.77 -13.76 -7.13
N SER A 217 15.45 -13.97 -7.04
CA SER A 217 14.51 -13.70 -8.13
C SER A 217 14.58 -12.24 -8.60
N GLY A 218 14.59 -11.29 -7.66
CA GLY A 218 14.75 -9.87 -7.96
C GLY A 218 16.06 -9.51 -8.64
N LEU A 219 17.18 -10.05 -8.15
CA LEU A 219 18.50 -9.79 -8.73
C LEU A 219 18.63 -10.40 -10.12
N HIS A 220 18.01 -11.55 -10.39
CA HIS A 220 17.94 -12.12 -11.73
C HIS A 220 17.21 -11.19 -12.70
N ARG A 221 16.03 -10.68 -12.31
CA ARG A 221 15.26 -9.70 -13.11
C ARG A 221 16.09 -8.44 -13.39
N PHE A 222 16.81 -7.93 -12.39
CA PHE A 222 17.66 -6.76 -12.56
C PHE A 222 18.87 -7.03 -13.47
N ALA A 223 19.47 -8.22 -13.38
CA ALA A 223 20.56 -8.63 -14.25
C ALA A 223 20.10 -8.77 -15.72
N GLU A 224 18.90 -9.30 -15.97
CA GLU A 224 18.28 -9.34 -17.30
C GLU A 224 18.08 -7.93 -17.88
N LEU A 225 17.84 -6.94 -17.02
CA LEU A 225 17.80 -5.52 -17.37
C LEU A 225 19.18 -4.89 -17.54
N GLY A 226 20.26 -5.61 -17.26
CA GLY A 226 21.65 -5.14 -17.43
C GLY A 226 22.16 -4.29 -16.28
N LEU A 227 21.51 -4.38 -15.11
CA LEU A 227 21.97 -3.72 -13.89
C LEU A 227 23.11 -4.53 -13.25
N PRO A 228 24.15 -3.87 -12.72
CA PRO A 228 25.34 -4.52 -12.16
C PRO A 228 25.07 -5.05 -10.73
N THR A 229 24.20 -6.05 -10.62
CA THR A 229 23.70 -6.58 -9.35
C THR A 229 24.77 -7.20 -8.46
N GLU A 230 25.85 -7.76 -9.05
CA GLU A 230 26.98 -8.31 -8.30
C GLU A 230 27.94 -7.24 -7.75
N GLU A 231 27.92 -6.03 -8.31
CA GLU A 231 28.87 -4.96 -7.97
C GLU A 231 28.28 -3.95 -7.00
N MET A 232 26.95 -3.79 -6.99
CA MET A 232 26.27 -2.68 -6.32
C MET A 232 25.29 -3.17 -5.24
N SER A 233 25.70 -3.09 -3.97
CA SER A 233 24.85 -3.49 -2.83
C SER A 233 23.58 -2.65 -2.68
N VAL A 234 23.55 -1.42 -3.22
CA VAL A 234 22.36 -0.56 -3.29
C VAL A 234 21.21 -1.16 -4.08
N LEU A 235 21.48 -2.13 -4.96
CA LEU A 235 20.44 -2.83 -5.72
C LEU A 235 19.77 -3.95 -4.92
N LEU A 236 20.32 -4.38 -3.77
CA LEU A 236 19.81 -5.52 -3.02
C LEU A 236 18.41 -5.25 -2.43
N LEU A 237 18.20 -4.12 -1.76
CA LEU A 237 16.89 -3.79 -1.19
C LEU A 237 15.81 -3.57 -2.28
N PRO A 238 16.07 -2.76 -3.33
CA PRO A 238 15.12 -2.62 -4.43
C PRO A 238 14.84 -3.94 -5.14
N ALA A 239 15.83 -4.84 -5.29
CA ALA A 239 15.62 -6.16 -5.88
C ALA A 239 14.67 -7.02 -5.02
N LEU A 240 14.88 -7.07 -3.70
CA LEU A 240 13.99 -7.79 -2.78
C LEU A 240 12.56 -7.25 -2.89
N TYR A 241 12.40 -5.93 -2.80
CA TYR A 241 11.10 -5.27 -2.88
C TYR A 241 10.44 -5.49 -4.25
N ALA A 242 11.19 -5.34 -5.35
CA ALA A 242 10.68 -5.48 -6.70
C ALA A 242 10.14 -6.88 -6.99
N ALA A 243 10.82 -7.88 -6.45
CA ALA A 243 10.39 -9.25 -6.59
C ALA A 243 9.14 -9.53 -5.71
N LEU A 244 9.11 -8.97 -4.50
CA LEU A 244 8.08 -9.25 -3.50
C LEU A 244 6.76 -8.50 -3.75
N LEU A 245 6.82 -7.19 -3.95
CA LEU A 245 5.69 -6.25 -3.86
C LEU A 245 5.49 -5.39 -5.11
N ALA A 246 6.53 -5.18 -5.93
CA ALA A 246 6.38 -4.30 -7.09
C ALA A 246 5.49 -4.95 -8.15
N LYS A 247 4.59 -4.14 -8.70
CA LYS A 247 3.78 -4.51 -9.85
C LYS A 247 4.58 -4.24 -11.14
N PRO A 248 4.34 -4.96 -12.24
CA PRO A 248 5.08 -4.79 -13.49
C PRO A 248 5.12 -3.36 -14.07
N ALA A 249 4.11 -2.52 -13.77
CA ALA A 249 4.07 -1.12 -14.21
C ALA A 249 4.76 -0.12 -13.26
N GLU A 250 5.26 -0.57 -12.11
CA GLU A 250 6.02 0.30 -11.20
C GLU A 250 7.36 0.65 -11.85
N HIS A 251 7.59 1.95 -12.08
CA HIS A 251 8.78 2.42 -12.79
C HIS A 251 10.05 2.09 -11.99
N LEU A 252 10.87 1.21 -12.56
CA LEU A 252 12.07 0.70 -11.91
C LEU A 252 13.13 1.77 -11.58
N ALA A 253 13.12 2.91 -12.30
CA ALA A 253 14.18 3.91 -12.25
C ALA A 253 13.94 5.01 -11.19
N GLU A 254 12.72 5.49 -11.03
CA GLU A 254 12.44 6.69 -10.21
C GLU A 254 11.88 6.32 -8.82
N ASP A 255 10.82 5.51 -8.76
CA ASP A 255 10.03 5.33 -7.54
C ASP A 255 10.47 4.10 -6.70
N LEU A 256 11.01 3.06 -7.36
CA LEU A 256 11.23 1.74 -6.77
C LEU A 256 12.16 1.76 -5.55
N SER A 257 13.23 2.56 -5.60
CA SER A 257 14.20 2.62 -4.51
C SER A 257 13.63 3.31 -3.27
N ASP A 258 12.88 4.39 -3.46
CA ASP A 258 12.23 5.12 -2.38
C ASP A 258 11.11 4.27 -1.76
N HIS A 259 10.33 3.57 -2.57
CA HIS A 259 9.33 2.60 -2.06
C HIS A 259 9.96 1.44 -1.30
N ALA A 260 11.07 0.89 -1.79
CA ALA A 260 11.75 -0.20 -1.10
C ALA A 260 12.26 0.23 0.29
N VAL A 261 12.81 1.44 0.40
CA VAL A 261 13.20 2.03 1.69
C VAL A 261 11.99 2.30 2.58
N ALA A 262 10.94 2.90 2.03
CA ALA A 262 9.70 3.19 2.74
C ALA A 262 9.08 1.92 3.34
N TRP A 263 8.94 0.87 2.54
CA TRP A 263 8.44 -0.44 2.98
C TRP A 263 9.33 -1.06 4.04
N ALA A 264 10.66 -0.99 3.85
CA ALA A 264 11.60 -1.56 4.79
C ALA A 264 11.55 -0.86 6.16
N LEU A 265 11.46 0.47 6.19
CA LEU A 265 11.35 1.28 7.41
C LEU A 265 9.97 1.19 8.07
N ALA A 266 8.92 0.89 7.30
CA ALA A 266 7.56 0.72 7.82
C ALA A 266 7.40 -0.53 8.70
N GLN A 267 8.30 -1.51 8.57
CA GLN A 267 8.20 -2.77 9.31
C GLN A 267 8.27 -2.56 10.83
N ASP A 268 7.46 -3.32 11.56
CA ASP A 268 7.50 -3.41 13.02
C ASP A 268 8.90 -3.84 13.47
N GLU A 269 9.49 -3.14 14.44
CA GLU A 269 10.81 -3.46 15.00
C GLU A 269 10.87 -4.88 15.60
N ALA A 270 9.72 -5.41 16.03
CA ALA A 270 9.61 -6.79 16.50
C ALA A 270 9.54 -7.84 15.38
N SER A 271 9.44 -7.43 14.11
CA SER A 271 9.36 -8.37 12.98
C SER A 271 10.68 -9.11 12.79
N THR A 272 10.60 -10.42 12.57
CA THR A 272 11.76 -11.27 12.29
C THR A 272 12.50 -10.87 11.02
N LEU A 273 11.84 -10.13 10.12
CA LEU A 273 12.44 -9.64 8.87
C LEU A 273 13.37 -8.43 9.08
N VAL A 274 13.25 -7.69 10.20
CA VAL A 274 14.00 -6.44 10.43
C VAL A 274 15.52 -6.63 10.32
N PRO A 275 16.16 -7.66 10.91
CA PRO A 275 17.60 -7.85 10.78
C PRO A 275 18.08 -8.03 9.33
N VAL A 276 17.24 -8.62 8.45
CA VAL A 276 17.52 -8.72 7.01
C VAL A 276 17.46 -7.34 6.37
N LEU A 277 16.39 -6.58 6.65
CA LEU A 277 16.17 -5.26 6.08
C LEU A 277 17.22 -4.24 6.55
N ASP A 278 17.66 -4.33 7.79
CA ASP A 278 18.67 -3.43 8.35
C ASP A 278 20.03 -3.65 7.68
N ILE A 279 20.42 -4.90 7.40
CA ILE A 279 21.63 -5.18 6.59
C ILE A 279 21.48 -4.57 5.19
N LEU A 280 20.32 -4.75 4.56
CA LEU A 280 20.06 -4.26 3.20
C LEU A 280 20.05 -2.72 3.11
N LEU A 281 19.49 -2.06 4.12
CA LEU A 281 19.45 -0.59 4.25
C LEU A 281 20.84 -0.02 4.61
N ALA A 282 21.60 -0.69 5.47
CA ALA A 282 22.91 -0.23 5.92
C ALA A 282 24.04 -0.50 4.91
N ALA A 283 23.95 -1.58 4.12
CA ALA A 283 25.02 -2.00 3.21
C ALA A 283 25.53 -0.89 2.28
N PRO A 284 24.68 -0.07 1.64
CA PRO A 284 25.14 1.03 0.81
C PRO A 284 25.84 2.14 1.61
N ALA A 285 25.31 2.48 2.79
CA ALA A 285 25.85 3.53 3.65
C ALA A 285 27.20 3.14 4.26
N LEU A 286 27.41 1.84 4.50
CA LEU A 286 28.67 1.27 5.00
C LEU A 286 29.64 0.84 3.87
N GLU A 287 29.33 1.18 2.62
CA GLU A 287 30.12 0.82 1.44
C GLU A 287 30.45 -0.68 1.34
N LEU A 288 29.53 -1.53 1.82
CA LEU A 288 29.70 -2.98 1.72
C LEU A 288 29.59 -3.42 0.27
N SER A 289 30.49 -4.32 -0.14
CA SER A 289 30.33 -5.04 -1.40
C SER A 289 29.08 -5.91 -1.35
N THR A 290 28.49 -6.23 -2.51
CA THR A 290 27.36 -7.17 -2.60
C THR A 290 27.69 -8.51 -1.96
N THR A 291 28.93 -8.99 -2.11
CA THR A 291 29.39 -10.25 -1.53
C THR A 291 29.43 -10.18 0.00
N ASP A 292 29.91 -9.07 0.58
CA ASP A 292 29.96 -8.91 2.04
C ASP A 292 28.55 -8.77 2.62
N ALA A 293 27.68 -7.99 1.97
CA ALA A 293 26.28 -7.86 2.36
C ALA A 293 25.55 -9.22 2.36
N LEU A 294 25.68 -10.01 1.28
CA LEU A 294 25.14 -11.37 1.22
C LEU A 294 25.73 -12.28 2.31
N GLY A 295 27.03 -12.15 2.60
CA GLY A 295 27.68 -12.91 3.67
C GLY A 295 27.08 -12.65 5.05
N ARG A 296 26.76 -11.38 5.34
CA ARG A 296 26.08 -10.97 6.58
C ARG A 296 24.61 -11.41 6.59
N LEU A 297 23.91 -11.36 5.44
CA LEU A 297 22.54 -11.87 5.31
C LEU A 297 22.44 -13.36 5.64
N PHE A 298 23.38 -14.18 5.17
CA PHE A 298 23.43 -15.61 5.51
C PHE A 298 23.74 -15.89 6.98
N ALA A 299 24.20 -14.91 7.75
CA ALA A 299 24.36 -15.03 9.20
C ALA A 299 23.04 -14.79 9.97
N VAL A 300 22.01 -14.27 9.31
CA VAL A 300 20.68 -14.01 9.89
C VAL A 300 19.74 -15.17 9.57
N PRO A 301 19.20 -15.90 10.57
CA PRO A 301 18.28 -17.02 10.34
C PRO A 301 17.07 -16.63 9.47
N ALA A 302 16.51 -15.45 9.74
CA ALA A 302 15.37 -14.90 9.03
C ALA A 302 15.58 -14.74 7.52
N PHE A 303 16.82 -14.69 7.01
CA PHE A 303 17.09 -14.62 5.58
C PHE A 303 16.66 -15.90 4.84
N THR A 304 16.63 -17.03 5.54
CA THR A 304 16.25 -18.35 5.01
C THR A 304 14.96 -18.91 5.62
N GLU A 305 14.26 -18.12 6.44
CA GLU A 305 12.97 -18.47 7.01
C GLU A 305 11.84 -17.76 6.25
N PRO A 306 10.59 -18.25 6.35
CA PRO A 306 9.43 -17.63 5.72
C PRO A 306 9.24 -16.15 6.10
N ILE A 307 8.99 -15.29 5.12
CA ILE A 307 8.69 -13.86 5.31
C ILE A 307 7.42 -13.71 6.16
N PRO A 308 7.39 -12.93 7.24
CA PRO A 308 6.16 -12.77 8.04
C PRO A 308 5.03 -12.14 7.21
N SER A 309 3.78 -12.60 7.38
CA SER A 309 2.64 -12.11 6.56
C SER A 309 2.42 -10.61 6.67
N SER A 310 2.77 -9.99 7.80
CA SER A 310 2.69 -8.54 7.99
C SER A 310 3.60 -7.74 7.05
N ALA A 311 4.69 -8.36 6.54
CA ALA A 311 5.62 -7.73 5.61
C ALA A 311 5.18 -7.86 4.14
N LEU A 312 4.12 -8.64 3.86
CA LEU A 312 3.56 -8.86 2.52
C LEU A 312 2.55 -7.78 2.12
N LEU A 313 2.34 -6.77 2.97
CA LEU A 313 1.38 -5.69 2.73
C LEU A 313 2.12 -4.35 2.66
N TRP A 314 1.66 -3.50 1.74
CA TRP A 314 2.03 -2.10 1.73
C TRP A 314 1.20 -1.31 2.75
N THR A 315 1.86 -0.53 3.60
CA THR A 315 1.17 0.28 4.64
C THR A 315 1.58 1.75 4.65
N SER A 316 2.60 2.12 3.87
CA SER A 316 3.20 3.45 3.83
C SER A 316 2.41 4.47 3.00
N SER A 317 1.07 4.44 3.11
CA SER A 317 0.19 5.43 2.49
C SER A 317 -0.85 6.00 3.48
N PRO A 318 -1.21 7.28 3.34
CA PRO A 318 -2.42 7.84 3.95
C PRO A 318 -3.68 7.08 3.48
N GLY A 319 -4.73 7.14 4.29
CA GLY A 319 -6.06 6.59 4.01
C GLY A 319 -6.22 5.10 4.26
N LEU A 320 -5.16 4.40 4.70
CA LEU A 320 -5.16 2.94 4.86
C LEU A 320 -5.27 2.49 6.32
N ALA A 321 -4.95 3.34 7.29
CA ALA A 321 -4.86 2.90 8.68
C ALA A 321 -6.24 2.67 9.30
N LEU A 322 -7.23 3.52 9.01
CA LEU A 322 -8.57 3.31 9.51
C LEU A 322 -9.20 2.03 8.94
N PRO A 323 -9.23 1.78 7.61
CA PRO A 323 -9.76 0.53 7.06
C PRO A 323 -9.07 -0.70 7.64
N ARG A 324 -7.74 -0.69 7.71
CA ARG A 324 -6.96 -1.80 8.28
C ARG A 324 -7.37 -2.11 9.72
N LEU A 325 -7.41 -1.08 10.59
CA LEU A 325 -7.76 -1.28 11.99
C LEU A 325 -9.24 -1.66 12.16
N ALA A 326 -10.13 -1.18 11.29
CA ALA A 326 -11.52 -1.61 11.27
C ALA A 326 -11.64 -3.12 10.99
N PHE A 327 -10.86 -3.64 10.03
CA PHE A 327 -10.84 -5.07 9.71
C PHE A 327 -10.24 -5.91 10.84
N GLU A 328 -9.17 -5.44 11.50
CA GLU A 328 -8.64 -6.06 12.73
C GLU A 328 -9.70 -6.14 13.85
N LEU A 329 -10.69 -5.23 13.85
CA LEU A 329 -11.79 -5.15 14.80
C LEU A 329 -13.06 -5.94 14.39
N GLY A 330 -13.00 -6.67 13.27
CA GLY A 330 -14.09 -7.49 12.74
C GLY A 330 -15.16 -6.72 11.97
N ILE A 331 -14.88 -5.48 11.56
CA ILE A 331 -15.74 -4.73 10.66
C ILE A 331 -15.51 -5.26 9.24
N PRO A 332 -16.55 -5.62 8.46
CA PRO A 332 -16.38 -6.31 7.19
C PRO A 332 -16.03 -5.38 6.02
N LYS A 333 -16.34 -4.08 6.12
CA LYS A 333 -16.17 -3.10 5.05
C LYS A 333 -16.06 -1.67 5.57
N VAL A 334 -15.45 -0.78 4.80
CA VAL A 334 -15.34 0.65 5.09
C VAL A 334 -15.61 1.45 3.81
N SER A 335 -16.54 2.40 3.87
CA SER A 335 -16.87 3.27 2.73
C SER A 335 -15.94 4.49 2.70
N THR A 336 -15.26 4.71 1.57
CA THR A 336 -14.46 5.92 1.29
C THR A 336 -15.00 6.66 0.07
N LEU A 337 -14.58 7.92 -0.13
CA LEU A 337 -15.01 8.76 -1.25
C LEU A 337 -14.69 8.10 -2.61
N ASP A 338 -13.59 7.36 -2.65
CA ASP A 338 -13.11 6.71 -3.85
C ASP A 338 -13.75 5.33 -4.07
N THR A 339 -13.97 4.55 -3.00
CA THR A 339 -14.46 3.17 -3.12
C THR A 339 -14.94 2.57 -1.79
N GLU A 340 -15.64 1.44 -1.85
CA GLU A 340 -15.86 0.61 -0.67
C GLU A 340 -14.68 -0.37 -0.52
N ILE A 341 -14.03 -0.36 0.64
CA ILE A 341 -12.86 -1.19 0.93
C ILE A 341 -13.30 -2.38 1.77
N THR A 342 -12.92 -3.58 1.33
CA THR A 342 -13.03 -4.84 2.08
C THR A 342 -11.63 -5.39 2.42
N PRO A 343 -11.50 -6.36 3.34
CA PRO A 343 -10.19 -6.92 3.72
C PRO A 343 -9.37 -7.45 2.54
N ASP A 344 -10.02 -8.06 1.55
CA ASP A 344 -9.40 -8.60 0.34
C ASP A 344 -8.94 -7.50 -0.65
N LEU A 345 -9.54 -6.31 -0.59
CA LEU A 345 -9.16 -5.17 -1.41
C LEU A 345 -8.04 -4.31 -0.79
N LEU A 346 -7.69 -4.51 0.48
CA LEU A 346 -6.77 -3.62 1.19
C LEU A 346 -5.38 -3.52 0.52
N ASP A 347 -4.82 -4.63 0.05
CA ASP A 347 -3.52 -4.64 -0.65
C ASP A 347 -3.60 -3.93 -2.00
N TRP A 348 -4.72 -4.08 -2.72
CA TRP A 348 -4.96 -3.40 -3.98
C TRP A 348 -5.09 -1.89 -3.79
N VAL A 349 -5.86 -1.44 -2.79
CA VAL A 349 -5.97 -0.02 -2.45
C VAL A 349 -4.61 0.55 -2.02
N GLY A 350 -3.83 -0.21 -1.24
CA GLY A 350 -2.48 0.19 -0.87
C GLY A 350 -1.56 0.36 -2.08
N THR A 351 -1.64 -0.55 -3.06
CA THR A 351 -0.92 -0.43 -4.32
C THR A 351 -1.35 0.79 -5.13
N ARG A 352 -2.66 1.05 -5.25
CA ARG A 352 -3.19 2.23 -5.94
C ARG A 352 -2.70 3.52 -5.28
N ASN A 353 -2.80 3.62 -3.96
CA ASN A 353 -2.35 4.80 -3.22
C ASN A 353 -0.85 5.04 -3.39
N ARG A 354 -0.03 3.98 -3.30
CA ARG A 354 1.42 4.06 -3.59
C ARG A 354 1.70 4.68 -4.95
N MET A 355 1.08 4.15 -6.00
CA MET A 355 1.31 4.59 -7.39
C MET A 355 0.81 6.03 -7.61
N HIS A 356 -0.30 6.40 -6.99
CA HIS A 356 -0.86 7.75 -7.06
C HIS A 356 0.03 8.78 -6.35
N LEU A 357 0.61 8.45 -5.19
CA LEU A 357 1.54 9.34 -4.49
C LEU A 357 2.78 9.63 -5.35
N SER A 358 3.36 8.61 -5.99
CA SER A 358 4.50 8.79 -6.90
C SER A 358 4.16 9.64 -8.11
N ALA A 359 2.99 9.42 -8.73
CA ALA A 359 2.55 10.21 -9.87
C ALA A 359 2.37 11.69 -9.51
N ALA A 360 1.82 11.98 -8.33
CA ALA A 360 1.63 13.35 -7.85
C ALA A 360 2.96 14.04 -7.48
N ALA A 361 3.89 13.32 -6.84
CA ALA A 361 5.23 13.83 -6.55
C ALA A 361 5.99 14.25 -7.82
N ARG A 362 5.79 13.52 -8.93
CA ARG A 362 6.36 13.88 -10.24
C ARG A 362 5.75 15.12 -10.86
N GLU A 363 4.43 15.31 -10.72
CA GLU A 363 3.74 16.52 -11.22
C GLU A 363 4.18 17.78 -10.45
N ASP A 364 4.53 17.66 -9.17
CA ASP A 364 5.05 18.77 -8.35
C ASP A 364 6.55 19.06 -8.58
N ALA A 365 7.30 18.09 -9.12
CA ALA A 365 8.74 18.23 -9.38
C ALA A 365 9.07 18.91 -10.73
N ASP A 366 8.09 19.27 -11.54
CA ASP A 366 8.29 19.93 -12.84
C ASP A 366 8.75 21.39 -12.62
N PRO A 367 10.02 21.75 -12.90
CA PRO A 367 10.47 23.11 -12.76
C PRO A 367 9.96 23.90 -13.97
N LEU A 368 9.04 24.84 -13.73
CA LEU A 368 9.03 26.08 -14.50
C LEU A 368 10.36 26.78 -14.22
N ASP A 369 11.38 26.46 -15.02
CA ASP A 369 12.40 27.37 -15.57
C ASP A 369 13.60 26.55 -16.09
N GLU A 370 13.89 26.72 -17.39
CA GLU A 370 15.15 26.31 -18.00
C GLU A 370 16.32 26.97 -17.22
N PRO A 371 17.39 26.25 -16.88
CA PRO A 371 18.52 26.86 -16.20
C PRO A 371 19.31 27.73 -17.17
N ASP A 372 19.27 29.05 -16.97
CA ASP A 372 20.34 29.94 -17.44
C ASP A 372 21.67 29.51 -16.77
N GLU A 373 22.73 29.48 -17.58
CA GLU A 373 24.07 29.01 -17.21
C GLU A 373 24.67 29.71 -15.96
N PRO A 374 25.61 29.05 -15.25
CA PRO A 374 26.07 29.51 -13.95
C PRO A 374 27.20 30.53 -14.05
N GLU A 375 27.06 31.67 -13.37
CA GLU A 375 28.21 32.47 -12.93
C GLU A 375 28.74 31.96 -11.58
N SER A 376 30.04 31.67 -11.59
CA SER A 376 30.82 31.14 -10.48
C SER A 376 30.89 32.07 -9.27
N ALA A 377 30.71 31.52 -8.07
CA ALA A 377 31.37 32.04 -6.87
C ALA A 377 31.73 30.89 -5.92
N ILE A 378 33.03 30.73 -5.72
CA ILE A 378 33.67 29.75 -4.84
C ILE A 378 33.32 30.08 -3.38
N SER A 379 32.84 29.08 -2.65
CA SER A 379 33.03 29.00 -1.19
C SER A 379 33.23 27.55 -0.75
N THR A 380 34.20 27.38 0.14
CA THR A 380 34.79 26.13 0.65
C THR A 380 33.78 25.22 1.37
N PRO A 381 33.94 23.88 1.29
CA PRO A 381 32.99 22.94 1.88
C PRO A 381 33.26 22.73 3.38
N GLU A 382 32.21 22.91 4.20
CA GLU A 382 32.08 22.21 5.47
C GLU A 382 31.68 20.75 5.17
N GLU A 383 32.53 19.82 5.62
CA GLU A 383 32.27 18.39 5.55
C GLU A 383 31.16 18.01 6.55
N THR A 384 29.93 17.82 6.06
CA THR A 384 28.89 17.05 6.75
C THR A 384 28.17 16.16 5.76
N SER A 385 28.15 14.84 6.02
CA SER A 385 27.21 13.76 5.61
C SER A 385 26.49 13.75 4.24
N GLY A 386 26.72 14.69 3.32
CA GLY A 386 26.00 14.86 2.05
C GLY A 386 26.47 13.93 0.93
N GLY A 387 27.55 13.17 1.15
CA GLY A 387 28.06 12.22 0.16
C GLY A 387 27.12 11.04 -0.13
N TRP A 388 26.20 10.71 0.78
CA TRP A 388 25.24 9.62 0.58
C TRP A 388 24.13 9.98 -0.41
N GLU A 389 23.49 11.14 -0.25
CA GLU A 389 22.44 11.63 -1.16
C GLU A 389 22.99 11.82 -2.57
N GLU A 390 24.17 12.43 -2.68
CA GLU A 390 24.81 12.71 -3.96
C GLU A 390 25.22 11.42 -4.71
N ARG A 391 25.71 10.39 -4.00
CA ARG A 391 26.04 9.09 -4.60
C ARG A 391 24.79 8.29 -4.96
N ARG A 392 23.76 8.31 -4.13
CA ARG A 392 22.47 7.66 -4.41
C ARG A 392 21.84 8.25 -5.67
N GLU A 393 21.91 9.57 -5.80
CA GLU A 393 21.48 10.32 -6.97
C GLU A 393 22.34 10.02 -8.22
N ALA A 394 23.66 9.88 -8.07
CA ALA A 394 24.54 9.48 -9.16
C ALA A 394 24.26 8.05 -9.66
N VAL A 395 23.97 7.11 -8.74
CA VAL A 395 23.55 5.75 -9.10
C VAL A 395 22.18 5.78 -9.77
N ARG A 396 21.22 6.55 -9.24
CA ARG A 396 19.90 6.75 -9.83
C ARG A 396 20.04 7.23 -11.29
N ARG A 397 20.81 8.28 -11.55
CA ARG A 397 21.11 8.78 -12.90
C ARG A 397 21.80 7.76 -13.80
N ALA A 398 22.76 6.99 -13.30
CA ALA A 398 23.42 5.95 -14.08
C ALA A 398 22.49 4.77 -14.44
N VAL A 399 21.56 4.44 -13.55
CA VAL A 399 20.49 3.45 -13.78
C VAL A 399 19.48 4.00 -14.79
N GLU A 400 19.04 5.26 -14.65
CA GLU A 400 18.16 5.96 -15.59
C GLU A 400 18.76 5.99 -17.00
N ASP A 401 20.03 6.35 -17.14
CA ASP A 401 20.70 6.40 -18.43
C ASP A 401 20.79 5.03 -19.11
N LYS A 402 21.06 3.97 -18.33
CA LYS A 402 21.09 2.60 -18.84
C LYS A 402 19.70 2.08 -19.19
N VAL A 403 18.71 2.32 -18.34
CA VAL A 403 17.30 1.92 -18.55
C VAL A 403 16.72 2.66 -19.74
N ARG A 404 16.94 3.97 -19.86
CA ARG A 404 16.52 4.79 -21.01
C ARG A 404 17.16 4.29 -22.29
N LYS A 405 18.49 4.10 -22.31
CA LYS A 405 19.21 3.57 -23.49
C LYS A 405 18.71 2.19 -23.90
N LYS A 406 18.40 1.33 -22.93
CA LYS A 406 17.88 -0.02 -23.17
C LYS A 406 16.38 -0.03 -23.51
N ALA A 407 15.56 0.89 -22.99
CA ALA A 407 14.15 1.02 -23.35
C ALA A 407 13.97 1.39 -24.83
N THR A 408 14.89 2.19 -25.39
CA THR A 408 14.96 2.48 -26.83
C THR A 408 15.41 1.29 -27.67
N GLU A 409 16.17 0.35 -27.09
CA GLU A 409 16.63 -0.89 -27.74
C GLU A 409 15.67 -2.08 -27.52
N THR A 410 14.89 -2.09 -26.43
CA THR A 410 14.09 -3.23 -25.94
C THR A 410 12.59 -3.10 -26.24
N THR A 411 12.15 -1.98 -26.83
CA THR A 411 10.79 -1.88 -27.43
C THR A 411 10.57 -2.92 -28.54
N ALA A 412 11.62 -3.64 -28.96
CA ALA A 412 11.57 -4.74 -29.92
C ALA A 412 11.58 -6.16 -29.31
N ALA A 413 11.71 -6.36 -27.98
CA ALA A 413 12.00 -7.70 -27.45
C ALA A 413 11.52 -8.01 -26.01
N TYR A 414 10.36 -7.50 -25.57
CA TYR A 414 9.63 -8.23 -24.53
C TYR A 414 8.99 -9.44 -25.18
N LYS A 415 9.50 -10.64 -24.88
CA LYS A 415 8.81 -11.89 -25.17
C LYS A 415 7.43 -11.81 -24.51
N GLN A 416 6.40 -11.52 -25.30
CA GLN A 416 5.02 -11.82 -24.95
C GLN A 416 5.01 -13.25 -24.42
N SER A 417 4.52 -13.43 -23.19
CA SER A 417 4.17 -14.77 -22.76
C SER A 417 3.19 -15.34 -23.79
N ASP A 418 3.39 -16.58 -24.20
CA ASP A 418 2.48 -17.30 -25.11
C ASP A 418 1.11 -17.60 -24.43
N SER A 419 0.86 -16.98 -23.27
CA SER A 419 -0.40 -17.06 -22.54
C SER A 419 -1.42 -16.19 -23.25
N GLY A 420 -2.55 -16.78 -23.65
CA GLY A 420 -3.68 -16.06 -24.25
C GLY A 420 -4.34 -15.02 -23.35
N VAL A 421 -3.82 -14.81 -22.14
CA VAL A 421 -4.31 -13.85 -21.16
C VAL A 421 -3.12 -13.07 -20.62
N GLU A 422 -3.27 -11.75 -20.50
CA GLU A 422 -2.27 -10.83 -19.97
C GLU A 422 -2.94 -9.81 -19.03
N ARG A 423 -2.31 -9.50 -17.89
CA ARG A 423 -2.74 -8.39 -17.02
C ARG A 423 -1.82 -7.19 -17.23
N VAL A 424 -2.39 -6.09 -17.74
CA VAL A 424 -1.68 -4.82 -17.95
C VAL A 424 -2.01 -3.87 -16.81
N TRP A 425 -0.99 -3.34 -16.16
CA TRP A 425 -1.14 -2.37 -15.07
C TRP A 425 -1.01 -0.94 -15.60
N ASN A 426 -1.88 -0.05 -15.13
CA ASN A 426 -1.88 1.37 -15.44
C ASN A 426 -1.01 2.13 -14.43
N ALA A 427 -0.60 3.35 -14.79
CA ALA A 427 0.25 4.19 -13.94
C ALA A 427 -0.42 4.63 -12.62
N ASP A 428 -1.75 4.61 -12.56
CA ASP A 428 -2.54 4.90 -11.35
C ASP A 428 -2.73 3.69 -10.43
N GLY A 429 -2.10 2.54 -10.75
CA GLY A 429 -2.24 1.28 -10.00
C GLY A 429 -3.49 0.47 -10.34
N SER A 430 -4.37 0.94 -11.23
CA SER A 430 -5.43 0.11 -11.80
C SER A 430 -4.86 -0.91 -12.79
N SER A 431 -5.65 -1.92 -13.19
CA SER A 431 -5.20 -2.92 -14.16
C SER A 431 -6.30 -3.36 -15.11
N VAL A 432 -5.94 -3.74 -16.32
CA VAL A 432 -6.82 -4.32 -17.33
C VAL A 432 -6.33 -5.73 -17.67
N VAL A 433 -7.23 -6.71 -17.63
CA VAL A 433 -6.94 -8.06 -18.12
C VAL A 433 -7.34 -8.13 -19.60
N ARG A 434 -6.41 -8.55 -20.45
CA ARG A 434 -6.59 -8.73 -21.90
C ARG A 434 -6.61 -10.20 -22.22
N PHE A 435 -7.61 -10.61 -22.98
CA PHE A 435 -7.73 -11.95 -23.53
C PHE A 435 -7.46 -11.87 -25.03
N SER A 436 -6.52 -12.66 -25.52
CA SER A 436 -6.23 -12.77 -26.95
C SER A 436 -7.30 -13.63 -27.62
N PRO A 437 -8.06 -13.09 -28.59
CA PRO A 437 -9.15 -13.80 -29.24
C PRO A 437 -8.64 -14.99 -30.08
N ASP A 438 -7.35 -15.05 -30.38
CA ASP A 438 -6.74 -16.11 -31.17
C ASP A 438 -6.42 -17.38 -30.35
N THR A 439 -6.62 -17.34 -29.03
CA THR A 439 -6.39 -18.47 -28.13
C THR A 439 -7.70 -19.19 -27.80
N ALA A 440 -7.60 -20.48 -27.42
CA ALA A 440 -8.77 -21.25 -27.00
C ALA A 440 -9.51 -20.56 -25.83
N GLN A 441 -8.76 -20.11 -24.82
CA GLN A 441 -9.27 -19.43 -23.65
C GLN A 441 -9.91 -18.07 -23.99
N GLY A 442 -9.32 -17.29 -24.91
CA GLY A 442 -9.91 -16.03 -25.34
C GLY A 442 -11.21 -16.22 -26.11
N ARG A 443 -11.31 -17.26 -26.96
CA ARG A 443 -12.57 -17.62 -27.64
C ARG A 443 -13.65 -18.06 -26.65
N GLU A 444 -13.31 -18.92 -25.69
CA GLU A 444 -14.23 -19.34 -24.64
C GLU A 444 -14.73 -18.15 -23.81
N THR A 445 -13.83 -17.24 -23.44
CA THR A 445 -14.19 -16.00 -22.72
C THR A 445 -15.11 -15.11 -23.55
N GLN A 446 -14.82 -14.97 -24.85
CA GLN A 446 -15.67 -14.20 -25.76
C GLN A 446 -17.05 -14.84 -25.92
N GLU A 447 -17.12 -16.15 -26.07
CA GLU A 447 -18.39 -16.90 -26.14
C GLU A 447 -19.20 -16.73 -24.85
N ALA A 448 -18.55 -16.82 -23.68
CA ALA A 448 -19.19 -16.59 -22.39
C ALA A 448 -19.73 -15.15 -22.25
N LEU A 449 -18.95 -14.14 -22.64
CA LEU A 449 -19.40 -12.74 -22.64
C LEU A 449 -20.56 -12.49 -23.62
N MET A 450 -20.54 -13.13 -24.79
CA MET A 450 -21.67 -13.06 -25.74
C MET A 450 -22.92 -13.74 -25.18
N ALA A 451 -22.77 -14.89 -24.53
CA ALA A 451 -23.87 -15.58 -23.86
C ALA A 451 -24.46 -14.70 -22.73
N GLN A 452 -23.61 -14.01 -21.96
CA GLN A 452 -24.05 -13.09 -20.91
C GLN A 452 -24.80 -11.88 -21.48
N LEU A 453 -24.37 -11.33 -22.63
CA LEU A 453 -25.12 -10.29 -23.33
C LEU A 453 -26.49 -10.76 -23.81
N VAL A 454 -26.59 -12.00 -24.30
CA VAL A 454 -27.87 -12.61 -24.67
C VAL A 454 -28.76 -12.71 -23.43
N ALA A 455 -28.24 -13.22 -22.33
CA ALA A 455 -28.98 -13.32 -21.06
C ALA A 455 -29.48 -11.95 -20.57
N PHE A 456 -28.65 -10.91 -20.68
CA PHE A 456 -29.05 -9.53 -20.35
C PHE A 456 -30.24 -9.07 -21.20
N ARG A 457 -30.17 -9.26 -22.52
CA ARG A 457 -31.25 -8.87 -23.44
C ARG A 457 -32.53 -9.66 -23.19
N GLU A 458 -32.42 -10.94 -22.91
CA GLU A 458 -33.56 -11.80 -22.58
C GLU A 458 -34.24 -11.37 -21.27
N LYS A 459 -33.45 -10.98 -20.27
CA LYS A 459 -33.97 -10.53 -18.96
C LYS A 459 -34.58 -9.14 -19.02
N PHE A 460 -33.89 -8.16 -19.61
CA PHE A 460 -34.29 -6.74 -19.52
C PHE A 460 -34.92 -6.18 -20.80
N GLY A 461 -34.97 -6.97 -21.89
CA GLY A 461 -35.60 -6.58 -23.16
C GLY A 461 -34.90 -5.45 -23.91
N ARG A 462 -33.65 -5.11 -23.55
CA ARG A 462 -32.85 -4.04 -24.14
C ARG A 462 -31.36 -4.38 -24.16
N GLU A 463 -30.59 -3.63 -24.91
CA GLU A 463 -29.11 -3.66 -24.84
C GLU A 463 -28.63 -3.06 -23.50
N PRO A 464 -27.51 -3.54 -22.94
CA PRO A 464 -26.89 -2.91 -21.79
C PRO A 464 -26.34 -1.53 -22.16
N GLU A 465 -26.56 -0.57 -21.28
CA GLU A 465 -25.96 0.76 -21.32
C GLU A 465 -24.54 0.72 -20.74
N PRO A 466 -23.69 1.75 -20.97
CA PRO A 466 -22.30 1.77 -20.52
C PRO A 466 -22.09 1.55 -19.01
N HIS A 467 -23.11 1.82 -18.19
CA HIS A 467 -23.07 1.65 -16.73
C HIS A 467 -23.86 0.44 -16.24
N ASP A 468 -24.50 -0.31 -17.13
CA ASP A 468 -25.20 -1.53 -16.72
C ASP A 468 -24.21 -2.65 -16.41
N PRO A 469 -24.42 -3.40 -15.32
CA PRO A 469 -23.62 -4.57 -15.02
C PRO A 469 -23.87 -5.69 -16.03
N LEU A 470 -22.82 -6.14 -16.70
CA LEU A 470 -22.88 -7.35 -17.53
C LEU A 470 -23.13 -8.60 -16.68
N PHE A 471 -22.55 -8.66 -15.48
CA PHE A 471 -22.82 -9.70 -14.49
C PHE A 471 -23.83 -9.15 -13.48
N PHE A 472 -25.10 -9.47 -13.70
CA PHE A 472 -26.24 -8.92 -12.97
C PHE A 472 -26.94 -9.97 -12.10
N ASP A 473 -27.68 -9.50 -11.09
CA ASP A 473 -28.57 -10.33 -10.29
C ASP A 473 -29.81 -10.75 -11.12
N PRO A 474 -30.01 -12.05 -11.37
CA PRO A 474 -31.13 -12.53 -12.18
C PRO A 474 -32.49 -12.38 -11.50
N ASP A 475 -32.53 -12.15 -10.18
CA ASP A 475 -33.77 -12.05 -9.41
C ASP A 475 -34.32 -10.60 -9.36
N GLU A 476 -33.49 -9.62 -9.72
CA GLU A 476 -33.88 -8.21 -9.75
C GLU A 476 -34.60 -7.83 -11.06
N ASP A 477 -35.54 -6.89 -10.97
CA ASP A 477 -36.29 -6.36 -12.13
C ASP A 477 -35.49 -5.32 -12.92
N VAL A 478 -34.44 -4.76 -12.31
CA VAL A 478 -33.49 -3.82 -12.92
C VAL A 478 -32.08 -4.42 -12.86
N PRO A 479 -31.17 -4.05 -13.78
CA PRO A 479 -29.83 -4.61 -13.81
C PRO A 479 -29.02 -4.09 -12.61
N VAL A 480 -28.93 -4.91 -11.56
CA VAL A 480 -28.12 -4.66 -10.36
C VAL A 480 -26.89 -5.56 -10.39
N PRO A 481 -25.69 -5.07 -10.02
CA PRO A 481 -24.50 -5.92 -9.97
C PRO A 481 -24.68 -7.05 -8.96
N LEU A 482 -24.10 -8.23 -9.25
CA LEU A 482 -24.02 -9.30 -8.27
C LEU A 482 -23.30 -8.83 -7.00
N THR A 483 -23.88 -9.16 -5.84
CA THR A 483 -23.31 -8.78 -4.54
C THR A 483 -22.13 -9.66 -4.17
N LYS A 484 -21.26 -9.16 -3.29
CA LYS A 484 -20.18 -9.98 -2.72
C LYS A 484 -20.72 -11.23 -2.02
N GLU A 485 -21.84 -11.10 -1.32
CA GLU A 485 -22.48 -12.23 -0.64
C GLU A 485 -22.91 -13.32 -1.61
N PHE A 486 -23.43 -12.95 -2.80
CA PHE A 486 -23.74 -13.90 -3.86
C PHE A 486 -22.49 -14.69 -4.28
N PHE A 487 -21.38 -13.99 -4.57
CA PHE A 487 -20.13 -14.65 -4.97
C PHE A 487 -19.54 -15.51 -3.85
N ASP A 488 -19.56 -15.03 -2.61
CA ASP A 488 -19.07 -15.77 -1.45
C ASP A 488 -19.86 -17.09 -1.27
N ASN A 489 -21.19 -17.04 -1.41
CA ASN A 489 -22.06 -18.21 -1.33
C ASN A 489 -21.81 -19.18 -2.50
N ALA A 490 -21.68 -18.65 -3.73
CA ALA A 490 -21.37 -19.47 -4.89
C ALA A 490 -20.02 -20.20 -4.73
N LEU A 491 -18.99 -19.51 -4.22
CA LEU A 491 -17.69 -20.13 -3.93
C LEU A 491 -17.78 -21.20 -2.84
N LEU A 492 -18.61 -20.99 -1.80
CA LEU A 492 -18.85 -22.01 -0.77
C LEU A 492 -19.51 -23.27 -1.36
N GLU A 493 -20.56 -23.10 -2.16
CA GLU A 493 -21.19 -24.24 -2.85
C GLU A 493 -20.22 -24.97 -3.78
N MET A 494 -19.36 -24.24 -4.49
CA MET A 494 -18.32 -24.83 -5.32
C MET A 494 -17.31 -25.61 -4.48
N ALA A 495 -16.91 -25.10 -3.31
CA ALA A 495 -16.00 -25.79 -2.40
C ALA A 495 -16.60 -27.11 -1.87
N GLU A 496 -17.90 -27.14 -1.56
CA GLU A 496 -18.60 -28.35 -1.13
C GLU A 496 -18.61 -29.43 -2.23
N ARG A 497 -18.77 -29.02 -3.49
CA ARG A 497 -18.79 -29.92 -4.65
C ARG A 497 -17.40 -30.22 -5.23
N ALA A 498 -16.36 -29.51 -4.80
CA ALA A 498 -15.02 -29.59 -5.38
C ALA A 498 -14.40 -31.00 -5.29
N ALA A 499 -14.69 -31.73 -4.21
CA ALA A 499 -14.24 -33.11 -4.05
C ALA A 499 -14.79 -34.05 -5.14
N GLU A 500 -15.98 -33.78 -5.67
CA GLU A 500 -16.61 -34.58 -6.73
C GLU A 500 -15.94 -34.36 -8.10
N THR A 501 -15.28 -33.21 -8.28
CA THR A 501 -14.57 -32.83 -9.52
C THR A 501 -13.06 -32.98 -9.41
N GLY A 502 -12.56 -33.50 -8.30
CA GLY A 502 -11.12 -33.69 -8.04
C GLY A 502 -10.36 -32.39 -7.76
N ILE A 503 -11.07 -31.29 -7.50
CA ILE A 503 -10.49 -30.00 -7.12
C ILE A 503 -10.35 -29.97 -5.59
N ASP A 504 -9.20 -29.51 -5.11
CA ASP A 504 -8.98 -29.32 -3.67
C ASP A 504 -9.86 -28.16 -3.15
N PRO A 505 -10.82 -28.39 -2.23
CA PRO A 505 -11.69 -27.34 -1.69
C PRO A 505 -10.91 -26.18 -1.07
N ALA A 506 -9.70 -26.45 -0.55
CA ALA A 506 -8.85 -25.42 0.06
C ALA A 506 -8.44 -24.32 -0.93
N LEU A 507 -8.37 -24.60 -2.23
CA LEU A 507 -8.09 -23.60 -3.26
C LEU A 507 -9.26 -22.59 -3.38
N ILE A 508 -10.48 -23.09 -3.34
CA ILE A 508 -11.69 -22.27 -3.47
C ILE A 508 -11.91 -21.44 -2.19
N LEU A 509 -11.78 -22.07 -1.02
CA LEU A 509 -11.86 -21.36 0.26
C LEU A 509 -10.76 -20.30 0.42
N ALA A 510 -9.54 -20.59 -0.04
CA ALA A 510 -8.47 -19.59 -0.07
C ALA A 510 -8.79 -18.42 -1.01
N SER A 511 -9.37 -18.68 -2.19
CA SER A 511 -9.76 -17.61 -3.12
C SER A 511 -10.86 -16.71 -2.55
N ARG A 512 -11.78 -17.25 -1.75
CA ARG A 512 -12.76 -16.47 -1.00
C ARG A 512 -12.10 -15.58 0.06
N ASP A 513 -11.09 -16.08 0.76
CA ASP A 513 -10.37 -15.31 1.79
C ASP A 513 -9.59 -14.12 1.21
N VAL A 514 -8.95 -14.31 0.05
CA VAL A 514 -8.00 -13.32 -0.51
C VAL A 514 -8.55 -12.54 -1.71
N GLY A 515 -9.71 -12.92 -2.25
CA GLY A 515 -10.36 -12.26 -3.39
C GLY A 515 -9.80 -12.62 -4.77
N TYR A 516 -8.83 -13.53 -4.86
CA TYR A 516 -8.23 -13.99 -6.11
C TYR A 516 -7.75 -15.44 -6.02
N MET A 517 -7.57 -16.08 -7.18
CA MET A 517 -7.07 -17.45 -7.29
C MET A 517 -5.76 -17.48 -8.07
N VAL A 518 -4.75 -18.13 -7.49
CA VAL A 518 -3.45 -18.35 -8.13
C VAL A 518 -3.37 -19.79 -8.62
N THR A 519 -3.06 -19.95 -9.91
CA THR A 519 -2.83 -21.21 -10.61
C THR A 519 -1.49 -21.16 -11.32
N GLU A 520 -0.97 -22.30 -11.77
CA GLU A 520 0.28 -22.35 -12.55
C GLU A 520 0.21 -21.48 -13.82
N GLU A 521 -0.98 -21.38 -14.43
CA GLU A 521 -1.22 -20.62 -15.66
C GLU A 521 -1.24 -19.10 -15.45
N ASN A 522 -1.67 -18.63 -14.28
CA ASN A 522 -1.85 -17.20 -14.02
C ASN A 522 -0.89 -16.61 -12.97
N GLN A 523 -0.04 -17.44 -12.34
CA GLN A 523 0.87 -17.01 -11.27
C GLN A 523 1.77 -15.83 -11.66
N SER A 524 2.16 -15.74 -12.94
CA SER A 524 2.97 -14.64 -13.47
C SER A 524 2.26 -13.28 -13.45
N MET A 525 0.93 -13.24 -13.29
CA MET A 525 0.13 -12.01 -13.21
C MET A 525 0.07 -11.42 -11.80
N PHE A 526 0.58 -12.14 -10.79
CA PHE A 526 0.54 -11.77 -9.38
C PHE A 526 1.94 -11.45 -8.85
N THR A 527 2.01 -10.63 -7.81
CA THR A 527 3.26 -10.41 -7.05
C THR A 527 3.58 -11.66 -6.23
N MET A 528 4.84 -11.83 -5.82
CA MET A 528 5.17 -12.93 -4.92
C MET A 528 4.44 -12.80 -3.58
N ALA A 529 4.18 -11.59 -3.09
CA ALA A 529 3.38 -11.36 -1.90
C ALA A 529 1.94 -11.91 -2.05
N GLU A 530 1.27 -11.68 -3.20
CA GLU A 530 -0.06 -12.24 -3.48
C GLU A 530 0.00 -13.78 -3.57
N VAL A 531 1.00 -14.32 -4.26
CA VAL A 531 1.20 -15.77 -4.38
C VAL A 531 1.42 -16.42 -3.01
N PHE A 532 2.24 -15.82 -2.14
CA PHE A 532 2.47 -16.32 -0.78
C PHE A 532 1.23 -16.19 0.09
N THR A 533 0.48 -15.09 -0.03
CA THR A 533 -0.76 -14.87 0.71
C THR A 533 -1.79 -15.94 0.37
N PHE A 534 -2.02 -16.19 -0.93
CA PHE A 534 -2.88 -17.27 -1.40
C PHE A 534 -2.39 -18.65 -0.93
N SER A 535 -1.10 -18.96 -1.13
CA SER A 535 -0.52 -20.25 -0.74
C SER A 535 -0.66 -20.54 0.76
N ARG A 536 -0.51 -19.51 1.60
CA ARG A 536 -0.73 -19.60 3.06
C ARG A 536 -2.19 -19.78 3.40
N ALA A 537 -3.11 -19.10 2.72
CA ALA A 537 -4.54 -19.30 2.90
C ALA A 537 -4.93 -20.76 2.58
N VAL A 538 -4.42 -21.32 1.47
CA VAL A 538 -4.61 -22.74 1.10
C VAL A 538 -4.08 -23.66 2.20
N ALA A 539 -2.86 -23.41 2.70
CA ALA A 539 -2.26 -24.23 3.75
C ALA A 539 -3.08 -24.21 5.06
N ARG A 540 -3.67 -23.06 5.44
CA ARG A 540 -4.57 -22.96 6.60
C ARG A 540 -5.82 -23.83 6.42
N HIS A 541 -6.48 -23.74 5.26
CA HIS A 541 -7.70 -24.51 4.98
C HIS A 541 -7.43 -26.01 4.92
N ARG A 542 -6.31 -26.43 4.32
CA ARG A 542 -5.87 -27.85 4.35
C ARG A 542 -5.66 -28.37 5.78
N LYS A 543 -5.06 -27.55 6.65
CA LYS A 543 -4.84 -27.89 8.06
C LYS A 543 -6.14 -27.91 8.87
N ALA A 544 -7.15 -27.12 8.50
CA ALA A 544 -8.45 -27.14 9.16
C ALA A 544 -9.32 -28.34 8.74
N ALA A 545 -9.08 -28.88 7.54
CA ALA A 545 -9.83 -30.02 6.99
C ALA A 545 -9.27 -31.40 7.41
N GLY A 546 -8.01 -31.47 7.85
CA GLY A 546 -7.35 -32.68 8.36
C GLY A 546 -7.23 -32.69 9.86
#